data_AF-A0AAN7CEQ2-F1
#
_entry.id   AF-A0AAN7CEQ2-F1
#
_cell.length_a   1.000
_cell.length_b   1.000
_cell.length_c   1.000
_cell.angle_alpha   90.00
_cell.angle_beta   90.00
_cell.angle_gamma   90.00
#
_symmetry.space_group_name_H-M   'P 1'
#
loop_
_entity.id
_entity.type
_entity.pdbx_description
1 polymer ?
#
loop_
_entity_poly.entity_id
_entity_poly.type
_entity_poly.pdbx_seq_one_letter_code
_entity_poly.pdbx_strand_id
1 'polypeptide(L)'
;MHVAVSGLAEGFKPEAARRMVHIRFRNGLRGAAKDWWRHEYAGDRRDYQGIEKAFLGRFSASPAADDAVEMAQAASFERKEAEALPEYLRRGEALHREMRSKEAKCVLAIRLVSGLSAHGTDASLRARVIDRLFASGKVVSINGSDFLSPYTTFNDVYNVILACAHGVGETEDEHPNDNEDIGMNPVFRATLRII
;
A
#
# COMPACT_ATOMS: atom_id res chain seq x y z
N MET A 1 -8.16 47.61 -39.59
CA MET A 1 -7.11 46.78 -40.23
C MET A 1 -7.15 45.41 -39.55
N HIS A 2 -8.02 44.51 -40.02
CA HIS A 2 -8.14 43.15 -39.48
C HIS A 2 -7.53 42.20 -40.51
N VAL A 3 -6.39 41.61 -40.16
CA VAL A 3 -5.74 40.58 -40.97
C VAL A 3 -6.48 39.27 -40.73
N ALA A 4 -7.03 38.70 -41.79
CA ALA A 4 -7.67 37.40 -41.81
C ALA A 4 -6.64 36.30 -41.51
N VAL A 5 -6.82 35.58 -40.40
CA VAL A 5 -6.13 34.31 -40.12
C VAL A 5 -7.01 33.17 -40.64
N SER A 6 -7.16 33.09 -41.96
CA SER A 6 -7.98 32.08 -42.64
C SER A 6 -7.14 31.02 -43.38
N GLY A 7 -5.85 30.89 -43.06
CA GLY A 7 -4.92 30.04 -43.84
C GLY A 7 -4.43 28.74 -43.18
N LEU A 8 -4.76 28.44 -41.93
CA LEU A 8 -4.16 27.30 -41.20
C LEU A 8 -5.10 26.11 -40.96
N ALA A 9 -6.38 26.23 -41.30
CA ALA A 9 -7.38 25.18 -41.05
C ALA A 9 -7.67 24.27 -42.27
N GLU A 10 -7.02 24.46 -43.41
CA GLU A 10 -7.31 23.68 -44.63
C GLU A 10 -6.50 22.38 -44.78
N GLY A 11 -5.57 22.08 -43.88
CA GLY A 11 -4.63 20.95 -44.06
C GLY A 11 -4.93 19.69 -43.25
N PHE A 12 -5.56 19.80 -42.08
CA PHE A 12 -5.66 18.66 -41.15
C PHE A 12 -6.95 17.89 -41.35
N LYS A 13 -6.97 17.04 -42.38
CA LYS A 13 -8.08 16.10 -42.60
C LYS A 13 -8.18 15.19 -41.37
N PRO A 14 -9.35 15.09 -40.69
CA PRO A 14 -9.54 14.21 -39.53
C PRO A 14 -9.13 12.76 -39.80
N GLU A 15 -9.23 12.33 -41.06
CA GLU A 15 -8.77 11.02 -41.53
C GLU A 15 -7.24 10.82 -41.44
N ALA A 16 -6.44 11.86 -41.65
CA ALA A 16 -4.98 11.77 -41.54
C ALA A 16 -4.55 11.61 -40.07
N ALA A 17 -5.21 12.33 -39.15
CA ALA A 17 -5.03 12.17 -37.71
C ALA A 17 -5.39 10.75 -37.24
N ARG A 18 -6.55 10.24 -37.69
CA ARG A 18 -7.02 8.87 -37.40
C ARG A 18 -6.05 7.80 -37.92
N ARG A 19 -5.51 7.96 -39.14
CA ARG A 19 -4.48 7.06 -39.68
C ARG A 19 -3.20 7.07 -38.86
N MET A 20 -2.75 8.25 -38.41
CA MET A 20 -1.58 8.37 -37.53
C MET A 20 -1.76 7.66 -36.19
N VAL A 21 -2.93 7.80 -35.55
CA VAL A 21 -3.25 7.10 -34.30
C VAL A 21 -3.26 5.59 -34.50
N HIS A 22 -3.86 5.10 -35.59
CA HIS A 22 -3.89 3.67 -35.90
C HIS A 22 -2.49 3.08 -36.14
N ILE A 23 -1.62 3.81 -36.88
CA ILE A 23 -0.24 3.39 -37.10
C ILE A 23 0.53 3.33 -35.78
N ARG A 24 0.37 4.33 -34.90
CA ARG A 24 1.03 4.37 -33.59
C ARG A 24 0.54 3.27 -32.66
N PHE A 25 -0.77 3.02 -32.59
CA PHE A 25 -1.35 1.92 -31.82
C PHE A 25 -0.76 0.58 -32.26
N ARG A 26 -0.88 0.24 -33.55
CA ARG A 26 -0.35 -1.02 -34.11
C ARG A 26 1.15 -1.20 -33.87
N ASN A 27 1.94 -0.14 -34.05
CA ASN A 27 3.39 -0.20 -33.88
C ASN A 27 3.82 -0.25 -32.41
N GLY A 28 2.98 0.25 -31.50
CA GLY A 28 3.20 0.20 -30.06
C GLY A 28 2.94 -1.17 -29.43
N LEU A 29 2.15 -2.04 -30.07
CA LEU A 29 1.83 -3.37 -29.52
C LEU A 29 3.06 -4.30 -29.48
N ARG A 30 3.21 -5.05 -28.39
CA ARG A 30 4.27 -6.05 -28.18
C ARG A 30 3.70 -7.33 -27.58
N GLY A 31 4.39 -8.46 -27.77
CA GLY A 31 4.04 -9.77 -27.19
C GLY A 31 2.58 -10.18 -27.47
N ALA A 32 1.90 -10.70 -26.44
CA ALA A 32 0.52 -11.18 -26.51
C ALA A 32 -0.48 -10.15 -27.07
N ALA A 33 -0.28 -8.86 -26.81
CA ALA A 33 -1.11 -7.79 -27.36
C ALA A 33 -0.97 -7.66 -28.89
N LYS A 34 0.24 -7.88 -29.41
CA LYS A 34 0.53 -7.87 -30.85
C LYS A 34 -0.01 -9.11 -31.54
N ASP A 35 0.07 -10.26 -30.88
CA ASP A 35 -0.41 -11.54 -31.41
C ASP A 35 -1.95 -11.56 -31.46
N TRP A 36 -2.60 -11.10 -30.39
CA TRP A 36 -4.04 -10.87 -30.36
C TRP A 36 -4.50 -9.95 -31.50
N TRP A 37 -3.83 -8.82 -31.69
CA TRP A 37 -4.18 -7.87 -32.76
C TRP A 37 -4.05 -8.47 -34.16
N ARG A 38 -3.07 -9.37 -34.36
CA ARG A 38 -2.82 -10.00 -35.66
C ARG A 38 -3.77 -11.16 -35.95
N HIS A 39 -4.06 -11.97 -34.95
CA HIS A 39 -4.64 -13.29 -35.14
C HIS A 39 -6.03 -13.47 -34.53
N GLU A 40 -6.40 -12.65 -33.54
CA GLU A 40 -7.62 -12.87 -32.75
C GLU A 40 -8.62 -11.70 -32.83
N TYR A 41 -8.14 -10.48 -33.11
CA TYR A 41 -9.03 -9.34 -33.25
C TYR A 41 -9.87 -9.43 -34.53
N ALA A 42 -11.15 -9.75 -34.36
CA ALA A 42 -12.14 -9.91 -35.43
C ALA A 42 -13.01 -8.67 -35.70
N GLY A 43 -12.81 -7.57 -34.97
CA GLY A 43 -13.57 -6.33 -35.13
C GLY A 43 -13.15 -5.49 -36.35
N ASP A 44 -13.95 -4.48 -36.69
CA ASP A 44 -13.59 -3.53 -37.75
C ASP A 44 -12.35 -2.72 -37.35
N ARG A 45 -11.26 -2.90 -38.10
CA ARG A 45 -9.98 -2.21 -37.85
C ARG A 45 -10.03 -0.71 -38.17
N ARG A 46 -11.14 -0.22 -38.69
CA ARG A 46 -11.39 1.22 -38.91
C ARG A 46 -12.16 1.84 -37.75
N ASP A 47 -12.81 1.04 -36.91
CA ASP A 47 -13.52 1.51 -35.72
C ASP A 47 -12.57 1.62 -34.52
N TYR A 48 -11.97 2.79 -34.36
CA TYR A 48 -11.02 3.02 -33.27
C TYR A 48 -11.66 2.89 -31.87
N GLN A 49 -12.92 3.31 -31.70
CA GLN A 49 -13.59 3.19 -30.41
C GLN A 49 -13.87 1.71 -30.09
N GLY A 50 -14.24 0.92 -31.10
CA GLY A 50 -14.37 -0.52 -30.97
C GLY A 50 -13.05 -1.23 -30.67
N ILE A 51 -11.95 -0.82 -31.32
CA ILE A 51 -10.59 -1.32 -31.05
C ILE A 51 -10.18 -1.03 -29.61
N GLU A 52 -10.31 0.23 -29.18
CA GLU A 52 -9.94 0.68 -27.83
C GLU A 52 -10.75 -0.08 -26.77
N LYS A 53 -12.07 -0.19 -26.95
CA LYS A 53 -12.95 -0.93 -26.03
C LYS A 53 -12.59 -2.42 -25.97
N ALA A 54 -12.30 -3.05 -27.10
CA ALA A 54 -11.92 -4.46 -27.16
C ALA A 54 -10.53 -4.72 -26.57
N PHE A 55 -9.58 -3.80 -26.82
CA PHE A 55 -8.24 -3.87 -26.27
C PHE A 55 -8.26 -3.70 -24.76
N LEU A 56 -8.98 -2.68 -24.26
CA LEU A 56 -9.20 -2.49 -22.84
C LEU A 56 -9.93 -3.69 -22.24
N GLY A 57 -11.01 -4.20 -22.84
CA GLY A 57 -11.71 -5.37 -22.29
C GLY A 57 -10.87 -6.65 -22.22
N ARG A 58 -9.87 -6.81 -23.10
CA ARG A 58 -9.00 -8.00 -23.15
C ARG A 58 -7.72 -7.87 -22.33
N PHE A 59 -7.14 -6.68 -22.29
CA PHE A 59 -5.84 -6.40 -21.65
C PHE A 59 -5.93 -5.46 -20.46
N SER A 60 -7.12 -4.99 -20.07
CA SER A 60 -7.31 -4.43 -18.74
C SER A 60 -7.11 -5.58 -17.77
N ALA A 61 -5.98 -5.55 -17.05
CA ALA A 61 -5.98 -6.12 -15.72
C ALA A 61 -7.17 -5.47 -15.01
N SER A 62 -8.18 -6.25 -14.68
CA SER A 62 -9.34 -5.71 -13.96
C SER A 62 -8.78 -5.01 -12.73
N PRO A 63 -9.10 -3.72 -12.47
CA PRO A 63 -8.63 -3.05 -11.27
C PRO A 63 -8.93 -3.87 -10.01
N ALA A 64 -10.06 -4.60 -10.00
CA ALA A 64 -10.42 -5.52 -8.94
C ALA A 64 -9.54 -6.78 -8.85
N ALA A 65 -9.00 -7.28 -9.97
CA ALA A 65 -8.07 -8.41 -9.96
C ALA A 65 -6.68 -7.98 -9.49
N ASP A 66 -6.23 -6.78 -9.89
CA ASP A 66 -4.98 -6.19 -9.41
C ASP A 66 -5.03 -5.89 -7.91
N ASP A 67 -6.12 -5.29 -7.43
CA ASP A 67 -6.33 -5.02 -6.01
C ASP A 67 -6.40 -6.33 -5.20
N ALA A 68 -7.04 -7.37 -5.72
CA ALA A 68 -7.08 -8.68 -5.07
C ALA A 68 -5.69 -9.33 -4.98
N VAL A 69 -4.86 -9.19 -6.03
CA VAL A 69 -3.48 -9.68 -6.02
C VAL A 69 -2.64 -8.90 -5.00
N GLU A 70 -2.73 -7.57 -4.99
CA GLU A 70 -2.01 -6.73 -4.02
C GLU A 70 -2.45 -7.05 -2.58
N MET A 71 -3.75 -7.25 -2.34
CA MET A 71 -4.29 -7.67 -1.05
C MET A 71 -3.79 -9.05 -0.63
N ALA A 72 -3.76 -10.02 -1.54
CA ALA A 72 -3.25 -11.36 -1.26
C ALA A 72 -1.75 -11.33 -0.93
N GLN A 73 -0.97 -10.57 -1.70
CA GLN A 73 0.46 -10.36 -1.44
C GLN A 73 0.69 -9.73 -0.07
N ALA A 74 -0.02 -8.63 0.25
CA ALA A 74 0.03 -7.99 1.56
C ALA A 74 -0.34 -8.97 2.68
N ALA A 75 -1.44 -9.72 2.52
CA ALA A 75 -1.92 -10.67 3.52
C ALA A 75 -0.97 -11.85 3.75
N SER A 76 -0.20 -12.26 2.74
CA SER A 76 0.81 -13.32 2.82
C SER A 76 2.18 -12.85 3.32
N PHE A 77 2.35 -11.53 3.51
CA PHE A 77 3.63 -11.00 3.95
C PHE A 77 3.91 -11.41 5.40
N GLU A 78 5.00 -12.16 5.59
CA GLU A 78 5.48 -12.59 6.90
C GLU A 78 7.00 -12.55 6.93
N ARG A 79 7.54 -12.56 8.15
CA ARG A 79 8.97 -12.70 8.38
C ARG A 79 9.35 -14.15 8.19
N LYS A 80 10.38 -14.42 7.39
CA LYS A 80 10.88 -15.78 7.16
C LYS A 80 11.63 -16.29 8.39
N GLU A 81 11.71 -17.62 8.52
CA GLU A 81 12.53 -18.25 9.55
C GLU A 81 13.99 -17.78 9.45
N ALA A 82 14.57 -17.41 10.60
CA ALA A 82 15.91 -16.84 10.73
C ALA A 82 16.18 -15.54 9.94
N GLU A 83 15.16 -14.86 9.41
CA GLU A 83 15.33 -13.57 8.71
C GLU A 83 15.73 -12.46 9.69
N ALA A 84 16.79 -11.72 9.38
CA ALA A 84 17.21 -10.60 10.20
C ALA A 84 16.22 -9.43 10.08
N LEU A 85 16.00 -8.69 11.17
CA LEU A 85 15.04 -7.57 11.20
C LEU A 85 15.30 -6.53 10.08
N PRO A 86 16.54 -6.11 9.78
CA PRO A 86 16.78 -5.17 8.67
C PRO A 86 16.37 -5.72 7.30
N GLU A 87 16.56 -7.02 7.06
CA GLU A 87 16.18 -7.66 5.80
C GLU A 87 14.66 -7.74 5.65
N TYR A 88 13.99 -8.12 6.74
CA TYR A 88 12.54 -8.14 6.83
C TYR A 88 11.92 -6.76 6.53
N LEU A 89 12.44 -5.72 7.18
CA LEU A 89 11.99 -4.34 6.97
C LEU A 89 12.23 -3.86 5.53
N ARG A 90 13.40 -4.16 4.96
CA ARG A 90 13.71 -3.81 3.56
C ARG A 90 12.76 -4.49 2.57
N ARG A 91 12.40 -5.75 2.81
CA ARG A 91 11.40 -6.49 2.00
C ARG A 91 10.01 -5.86 2.11
N GLY A 92 9.60 -5.49 3.32
CA GLY A 92 8.33 -4.79 3.53
C GLY A 92 8.28 -3.45 2.81
N GLU A 93 9.37 -2.67 2.88
CA GLU A 93 9.46 -1.37 2.20
C GLU A 93 9.43 -1.52 0.67
N ALA A 94 10.15 -2.50 0.12
CA ALA A 94 10.12 -2.77 -1.32
C ALA A 94 8.71 -3.12 -1.79
N LEU A 95 8.02 -4.02 -1.07
CA LEU A 95 6.65 -4.41 -1.38
C LEU A 95 5.68 -3.22 -1.28
N HIS A 96 5.84 -2.36 -0.27
CA HIS A 96 5.03 -1.14 -0.13
C HIS A 96 5.16 -0.19 -1.33
N ARG A 97 6.37 -0.06 -1.91
CA ARG A 97 6.62 0.80 -3.08
C ARG A 97 5.97 0.25 -4.36
N GLU A 98 5.81 -1.06 -4.46
CA GLU A 98 5.18 -1.73 -5.60
C GLU A 98 3.65 -1.66 -5.55
N MET A 99 3.07 -1.60 -4.35
CA MET A 99 1.61 -1.54 -4.16
C MET A 99 1.01 -0.19 -4.57
N ARG A 100 -0.19 -0.25 -5.14
CA ARG A 100 -1.03 0.90 -5.50
C ARG A 100 -2.21 1.05 -4.55
N SER A 101 -2.83 -0.05 -4.15
CA SER A 101 -3.97 -0.07 -3.24
C SER A 101 -3.61 0.46 -1.85
N LYS A 102 -4.42 1.38 -1.35
CA LYS A 102 -4.28 1.92 0.01
C LYS A 102 -4.60 0.85 1.05
N GLU A 103 -5.58 0.02 0.76
CA GLU A 103 -6.04 -1.10 1.58
C GLU A 103 -4.93 -2.15 1.71
N ALA A 104 -4.30 -2.53 0.60
CA ALA A 104 -3.18 -3.47 0.60
C ALA A 104 -1.99 -2.94 1.43
N LYS A 105 -1.68 -1.64 1.32
CA LYS A 105 -0.64 -0.99 2.14
C LYS A 105 -0.97 -1.00 3.62
N CYS A 106 -2.24 -0.82 4.00
CA CYS A 106 -2.68 -0.92 5.39
C CYS A 106 -2.53 -2.35 5.92
N VAL A 107 -2.96 -3.35 5.14
CA VAL A 107 -2.78 -4.77 5.48
C VAL A 107 -1.29 -5.10 5.65
N LEU A 108 -0.43 -4.61 4.76
CA LEU A 108 1.01 -4.79 4.86
C LEU A 108 1.58 -4.17 6.15
N ALA A 109 1.09 -3.01 6.57
CA ALA A 109 1.49 -2.38 7.83
C ALA A 109 1.09 -3.24 9.05
N ILE A 110 -0.11 -3.83 9.05
CA ILE A 110 -0.55 -4.78 10.10
C ILE A 110 0.36 -6.02 10.12
N ARG A 111 0.71 -6.53 8.93
CA ARG A 111 1.60 -7.69 8.80
C ARG A 111 3.02 -7.40 9.26
N LEU A 112 3.53 -6.19 9.03
CA LEU A 112 4.83 -5.76 9.56
C LEU A 112 4.92 -5.88 11.08
N VAL A 113 3.87 -5.46 11.81
CA VAL A 113 3.85 -5.56 13.28
C VAL A 113 3.67 -7.00 13.74
N SER A 114 2.73 -7.73 13.13
CA SER A 114 2.44 -9.12 13.50
C SER A 114 3.63 -10.05 13.23
N GLY A 115 4.35 -9.81 12.13
CA GLY A 115 5.51 -10.61 11.72
C GLY A 115 6.76 -10.40 12.57
N LEU A 116 6.80 -9.36 13.43
CA LEU A 116 7.90 -9.20 14.40
C LEU A 116 7.99 -10.39 15.34
N SER A 117 6.85 -10.95 15.78
CA SER A 117 6.80 -12.12 16.66
C SER A 117 6.76 -13.47 15.95
N ALA A 118 6.93 -13.50 14.63
CA ALA A 118 6.91 -14.76 13.88
C ALA A 118 8.06 -15.67 14.32
N HIS A 119 7.81 -16.97 14.36
CA HIS A 119 8.80 -17.99 14.76
C HIS A 119 9.44 -17.74 16.15
N GLY A 120 8.74 -17.05 17.06
CA GLY A 120 9.23 -16.75 18.40
C GLY A 120 10.34 -15.67 18.46
N THR A 121 10.57 -14.95 17.36
CA THR A 121 11.55 -13.85 17.33
C THR A 121 10.95 -12.56 17.91
N ASP A 122 11.78 -11.63 18.40
CA ASP A 122 11.44 -10.21 18.63
C ASP A 122 10.09 -9.87 19.31
N ALA A 123 9.57 -10.75 20.18
CA ALA A 123 8.28 -10.54 20.88
C ALA A 123 8.30 -9.28 21.77
N SER A 124 9.41 -9.02 22.45
CA SER A 124 9.60 -7.80 23.26
C SER A 124 9.66 -6.54 22.41
N LEU A 125 10.21 -6.62 21.19
CA LEU A 125 10.17 -5.50 20.24
C LEU A 125 8.74 -5.23 19.78
N ARG A 126 7.98 -6.28 19.45
CA ARG A 126 6.56 -6.17 19.08
C ARG A 126 5.75 -5.47 20.17
N ALA A 127 5.94 -5.86 21.44
CA ALA A 127 5.25 -5.22 22.56
C ALA A 127 5.53 -3.71 22.60
N ARG A 128 6.80 -3.29 22.56
CA ARG A 128 7.19 -1.86 22.53
C ARG A 128 6.62 -1.10 21.33
N VAL A 129 6.54 -1.75 20.17
CA VAL A 129 5.94 -1.15 18.96
C VAL A 129 4.44 -0.93 19.15
N ILE A 130 3.71 -1.92 19.67
CA ILE A 130 2.29 -1.81 19.97
C ILE A 130 2.05 -0.70 20.99
N ASP A 131 2.82 -0.66 22.07
CA ASP A 131 2.70 0.38 23.11
C ASP A 131 2.89 1.78 22.52
N ARG A 132 3.91 2.00 21.68
CA ARG A 132 4.11 3.30 21.01
C ARG A 132 3.02 3.64 20.00
N LEU A 133 2.50 2.66 19.26
CA LEU A 133 1.38 2.91 18.35
C LEU A 133 0.09 3.24 19.12
N PHE A 134 -0.13 2.60 20.27
CA PHE A 134 -1.24 2.91 21.15
C PHE A 134 -1.11 4.32 21.75
N ALA A 135 0.05 4.65 22.31
CA ALA A 135 0.34 5.96 22.89
C ALA A 135 0.22 7.12 21.87
N SER A 136 0.48 6.84 20.59
CA SER A 136 0.32 7.81 19.50
C SER A 136 -1.08 7.84 18.87
N GLY A 137 -2.06 7.10 19.42
CA GLY A 137 -3.43 7.05 18.90
C GLY A 137 -3.55 6.36 17.53
N LYS A 138 -2.52 5.59 17.13
CA LYS A 138 -2.44 4.88 15.85
C LYS A 138 -3.01 3.47 15.91
N VAL A 139 -3.39 3.00 17.10
CA VAL A 139 -4.15 1.78 17.33
C VAL A 139 -5.54 2.15 17.86
N VAL A 140 -6.56 1.51 17.29
CA VAL A 140 -7.93 1.55 17.78
C VAL A 140 -8.25 0.16 18.32
N SER A 141 -8.52 0.06 19.62
CA SER A 141 -9.02 -1.19 20.20
C SER A 141 -10.53 -1.26 19.98
N ILE A 142 -11.00 -2.25 19.24
CA ILE A 142 -12.43 -2.54 19.05
C ILE A 142 -12.68 -3.92 19.64
N ASN A 143 -13.52 -4.00 20.67
CA ASN A 143 -13.89 -5.27 21.33
C ASN A 143 -12.69 -6.10 21.81
N GLY A 144 -11.64 -5.45 22.32
CA GLY A 144 -10.43 -6.13 22.81
C GLY A 144 -9.50 -6.66 21.72
N SER A 145 -9.77 -6.34 20.45
CA SER A 145 -8.85 -6.56 19.33
C SER A 145 -8.23 -5.23 18.92
N ASP A 146 -6.90 -5.18 18.91
CA ASP A 146 -6.14 -3.99 18.54
C ASP A 146 -5.98 -3.93 17.02
N PHE A 147 -6.57 -2.91 16.41
CA PHE A 147 -6.47 -2.62 14.99
C PHE A 147 -5.64 -1.36 14.76
N LEU A 148 -4.93 -1.27 13.64
CA LEU A 148 -4.38 0.02 13.24
C LEU A 148 -5.53 0.98 12.90
N SER A 149 -5.43 2.21 13.36
CA SER A 149 -6.33 3.29 12.97
C SER A 149 -6.35 3.41 11.43
N PRO A 150 -7.50 3.73 10.81
CA PRO A 150 -7.60 3.92 9.36
C PRO A 150 -6.72 5.07 8.83
N TYR A 151 -6.20 5.91 9.72
CA TYR A 151 -5.27 6.99 9.41
C TYR A 151 -3.79 6.58 9.54
N THR A 152 -3.50 5.41 10.10
CA THR A 152 -2.13 4.91 10.27
C THR A 152 -1.59 4.43 8.93
N THR A 153 -0.47 5.01 8.51
CA THR A 153 0.21 4.65 7.27
C THR A 153 1.28 3.58 7.49
N PHE A 154 1.75 2.99 6.40
CA PHE A 154 2.93 2.11 6.42
C PHE A 154 4.14 2.80 7.05
N ASN A 155 4.41 4.06 6.67
CA ASN A 155 5.57 4.81 7.17
C ASN A 155 5.46 5.07 8.68
N ASP A 156 4.24 5.29 9.19
CA ASP A 156 4.03 5.43 10.63
C ASP A 156 4.48 4.20 11.39
N VAL A 157 4.08 3.03 10.93
CA VAL A 157 4.47 1.74 11.53
C VAL A 157 5.96 1.50 11.38
N TYR A 158 6.48 1.67 10.16
CA TYR A 158 7.89 1.45 9.84
C TYR A 158 8.82 2.28 10.72
N ASN A 159 8.51 3.58 10.88
CA ASN A 159 9.30 4.50 11.70
C ASN A 159 9.24 4.13 13.19
N VAL A 160 8.10 3.68 13.69
CA VAL A 160 7.98 3.21 15.08
C VAL A 160 8.81 1.94 15.30
N ILE A 161 8.80 1.00 14.35
CA ILE A 161 9.63 -0.21 14.43
C ILE A 161 11.11 0.18 14.49
N LEU A 162 11.57 1.06 13.59
CA LEU A 162 12.96 1.55 13.61
C LEU A 162 13.28 2.24 14.95
N ALA A 163 12.43 3.13 15.43
CA ALA A 163 12.65 3.81 16.70
C ALA A 163 12.70 2.85 17.90
N CYS A 164 11.94 1.76 17.88
CA CYS A 164 11.97 0.74 18.93
C CYS A 164 13.20 -0.17 18.79
N ALA A 165 13.60 -0.48 17.56
CA ALA A 165 14.76 -1.33 17.27
C ALA A 165 16.09 -0.63 17.59
N HIS A 166 16.20 0.66 17.29
CA HIS A 166 17.42 1.45 17.53
C HIS A 166 17.59 1.91 18.97
N GLY A 167 16.56 1.76 19.81
CA GLY A 167 16.63 2.17 21.21
C GLY A 167 17.09 3.61 21.33
N VAL A 168 16.26 4.57 20.91
CA VAL A 168 16.50 5.97 21.30
C VAL A 168 16.50 6.01 22.83
N GLY A 169 17.69 6.10 23.39
CA GLY A 169 17.92 6.52 24.77
C GLY A 169 17.58 8.00 24.88
N GLU A 170 16.81 8.32 25.91
CA GLU A 170 16.60 9.60 26.59
C GLU A 170 15.39 9.34 27.54
N THR A 171 15.49 9.37 28.87
CA THR A 171 16.49 9.93 29.79
C THR A 171 16.51 9.17 31.14
N GLU A 172 17.70 8.93 31.69
CA GLU A 172 17.91 8.75 33.14
C GLU A 172 17.78 10.10 33.86
N ASP A 173 17.26 10.02 35.09
CA ASP A 173 17.40 10.92 36.23
C ASP A 173 16.87 12.37 36.19
N GLU A 174 15.61 12.51 36.59
CA GLU A 174 15.27 13.43 37.69
C GLU A 174 14.42 12.66 38.73
N HIS A 175 15.09 12.11 39.74
CA HIS A 175 14.48 12.03 41.07
C HIS A 175 14.76 13.36 41.76
N PRO A 176 13.69 14.06 42.16
CA PRO A 176 13.55 14.35 43.57
C PRO A 176 12.33 13.60 44.09
N ASN A 177 12.55 12.90 45.20
CA ASN A 177 11.48 12.52 46.13
C ASN A 177 10.51 13.70 46.27
N ASP A 178 9.23 13.47 46.00
CA ASP A 178 8.21 13.88 46.96
C ASP A 178 6.97 12.99 46.84
N ASN A 179 6.58 12.58 48.02
CA ASN A 179 5.53 11.68 48.40
C ASN A 179 4.15 12.29 48.09
N GLU A 180 3.51 11.89 46.98
CA GLU A 180 2.06 11.99 46.85
C GLU A 180 1.47 10.71 46.26
N ASP A 181 0.71 10.05 47.12
CA ASP A 181 -0.27 9.02 46.84
C ASP A 181 -1.30 9.51 45.78
N ILE A 182 -2.00 8.55 45.18
CA ILE A 182 -3.28 8.69 44.44
C ILE A 182 -3.18 8.93 42.92
N GLY A 183 -3.37 7.84 42.18
CA GLY A 183 -3.74 7.90 40.75
C GLY A 183 -3.92 6.58 40.01
N MET A 184 -4.16 5.46 40.69
CA MET A 184 -4.44 4.20 39.99
C MET A 184 -5.74 4.28 39.19
N ASN A 185 -5.63 3.90 37.90
CA ASN A 185 -6.74 3.78 36.97
C ASN A 185 -7.81 2.80 37.50
N PRO A 186 -9.10 3.20 37.63
CA PRO A 186 -10.16 2.41 38.24
C PRO A 186 -10.51 1.11 37.50
N VAL A 187 -10.06 0.92 36.25
CA VAL A 187 -10.38 -0.28 35.46
C VAL A 187 -9.63 -1.53 35.97
N PHE A 188 -8.45 -1.39 36.57
CA PHE A 188 -7.68 -2.54 37.08
C PHE A 188 -8.19 -3.12 38.41
N ARG A 189 -9.13 -2.46 39.09
CA ARG A 189 -9.72 -2.97 40.35
C ARG A 189 -10.85 -4.00 40.15
N ALA A 190 -11.39 -4.15 38.94
CA ALA A 190 -12.57 -5.01 38.73
C ALA A 190 -12.26 -6.48 38.37
N THR A 191 -11.04 -6.80 37.94
CA THR A 191 -10.73 -8.13 37.37
C THR A 191 -10.00 -9.08 38.33
N LEU A 192 -9.75 -8.67 39.59
CA LEU A 192 -9.10 -9.51 40.62
C LEU A 192 -10.02 -9.86 41.80
N ARG A 193 -11.35 -9.80 41.62
CA ARG A 193 -12.34 -10.20 42.64
C ARG A 193 -13.37 -11.24 42.19
N ILE A 194 -13.09 -11.98 41.12
CA ILE A 194 -13.86 -13.15 40.67
C ILE A 194 -12.78 -14.14 40.17
N ILE A 195 -12.21 -15.05 40.97
CA ILE A 195 -12.81 -16.32 41.46
C ILE A 195 -14.17 -16.61 40.87
#